data_AF-A0A371LDN2-F1
#
_entry.id   AF-A0A371LDN2-F1
#
_cell.length_a   1.000
_cell.length_b   1.000
_cell.length_c   1.000
_cell.angle_alpha   90.00
_cell.angle_beta   90.00
_cell.angle_gamma   90.00
#
_symmetry.space_group_name_H-M   'P 1'
#
loop_
_entity.id
_entity.type
_entity.pdbx_description
1 polymer ?
#
loop_
_entity_poly.entity_id
_entity_poly.type
_entity_poly.pdbx_seq_one_letter_code
_entity_poly.pdbx_strand_id
1 'polypeptide(L)'
;MSEEITELEDISGVGPSKADALREAGFESVDDVQAASQSELAEVDGIGNALAARIKADVGGLEVSDEAEAEVEDESEAEPEEEEAEEVETELQPRGHADKKPQLDEETAEALAQKRREGKPQFNRQDHHKKKRTPTSWRRPRGGLSKQRIGIKGKGPKVEAGYRTPKAARGLHPSGFEEVRVFNTDDLEGIDGDTQAVRIASSVGARKRERIEEACEDREIRVLNPTYVEVEVDN
;
A
#
# COMPACT_ATOMS: atom_id res chain seq x y z
N MET A 1 57.38 -6.74 4.30
CA MET A 1 58.06 -7.61 3.33
C MET A 1 56.93 -8.23 2.54
N SER A 2 56.52 -7.59 1.45
CA SER A 2 55.63 -8.21 0.46
C SER A 2 56.42 -9.36 -0.14
N GLU A 3 55.88 -10.57 -0.08
CA GLU A 3 56.42 -11.72 -0.80
C GLU A 3 56.42 -11.33 -2.29
N GLU A 4 57.61 -11.24 -2.91
CA GLU A 4 57.69 -11.10 -4.36
C GLU A 4 57.14 -12.40 -4.95
N ILE A 5 56.02 -12.30 -5.67
CA ILE A 5 55.42 -13.42 -6.39
C ILE A 5 56.38 -13.75 -7.53
N THR A 6 57.22 -14.77 -7.32
CA THR A 6 58.22 -15.19 -8.31
C THR A 6 57.78 -16.42 -9.09
N GLU A 7 56.92 -17.25 -8.51
CA GLU A 7 56.41 -18.46 -9.13
C GLU A 7 54.90 -18.37 -9.38
N LEU A 8 54.41 -19.06 -10.42
CA LEU A 8 52.98 -19.08 -10.77
C LEU A 8 52.10 -19.63 -9.63
N GLU A 9 52.67 -20.47 -8.76
CA GLU A 9 51.98 -21.09 -7.63
C GLU A 9 51.83 -20.13 -6.43
N ASP A 10 52.57 -19.02 -6.43
CA ASP A 10 52.45 -17.98 -5.41
C ASP A 10 51.22 -17.09 -5.64
N ILE A 11 50.59 -17.18 -6.83
CA ILE A 11 49.39 -16.41 -7.19
C ILE A 11 48.16 -16.96 -6.46
N SER A 12 47.39 -16.06 -5.84
CA SER A 12 46.21 -16.42 -5.05
C SER A 12 45.18 -17.23 -5.86
N GLY A 13 45.05 -18.52 -5.52
CA GLY A 13 44.08 -19.44 -6.12
C GLY A 13 44.60 -20.27 -7.30
N VAL A 14 45.88 -20.12 -7.64
CA VAL A 14 46.63 -20.99 -8.56
C VAL A 14 47.35 -22.05 -7.72
N GLY A 15 46.91 -23.31 -7.84
CA GLY A 15 47.63 -24.46 -7.28
C GLY A 15 48.48 -25.16 -8.35
N PRO A 16 49.25 -26.20 -8.00
CA PRO A 16 50.17 -26.87 -8.93
C PRO A 16 49.51 -27.31 -10.24
N SER A 17 48.30 -27.88 -10.16
CA SER A 17 47.56 -28.34 -11.35
C SER A 17 47.13 -27.20 -12.28
N LYS A 18 46.89 -26.00 -11.75
CA LYS A 18 46.52 -24.82 -12.56
C LYS A 18 47.75 -24.08 -13.05
N ALA A 19 48.85 -24.12 -12.29
CA ALA A 19 50.14 -23.63 -12.76
C ALA A 19 50.64 -24.48 -13.93
N ASP A 20 50.44 -25.80 -13.90
CA ASP A 20 50.70 -26.69 -15.04
C ASP A 20 49.84 -26.33 -16.26
N ALA A 21 48.53 -26.07 -16.06
CA ALA A 21 47.64 -25.65 -17.13
C ALA A 21 48.05 -24.29 -17.75
N LEU A 22 48.52 -23.33 -16.95
CA LEU A 22 49.05 -22.06 -17.42
C LEU A 22 50.34 -22.24 -18.23
N ARG A 23 51.25 -23.12 -17.79
CA ARG A 23 52.48 -23.45 -18.53
C ARG A 23 52.16 -24.16 -19.85
N GLU A 24 51.19 -25.09 -19.86
CA GLU A 24 50.73 -25.76 -21.08
C GLU A 24 50.09 -24.78 -22.08
N ALA A 25 49.41 -23.74 -21.58
CA ALA A 25 48.89 -22.63 -22.38
C ALA A 25 49.97 -21.61 -22.83
N GLY A 26 51.22 -21.78 -22.40
CA GLY A 26 52.35 -20.93 -22.81
C GLY A 26 52.67 -19.76 -21.88
N PHE A 27 52.02 -19.66 -20.71
CA PHE A 27 52.35 -18.67 -19.68
C PHE A 27 53.33 -19.30 -18.67
N GLU A 28 54.62 -19.18 -18.95
CA GLU A 28 55.67 -19.84 -18.17
C GLU A 28 56.12 -19.01 -16.94
N SER A 29 55.89 -17.70 -16.96
CA SER A 29 56.28 -16.76 -15.90
C SER A 29 55.15 -15.84 -15.45
N VAL A 30 55.32 -15.22 -14.27
CA VAL A 30 54.37 -14.24 -13.71
C VAL A 30 54.23 -13.02 -14.63
N ASP A 31 55.33 -12.62 -15.31
CA ASP A 31 55.32 -11.53 -16.29
C ASP A 31 54.45 -11.87 -17.51
N ASP A 32 54.42 -13.13 -17.94
CA ASP A 32 53.57 -13.58 -19.05
C ASP A 32 52.08 -13.48 -18.68
N VAL A 33 51.73 -13.87 -17.46
CA VAL A 33 50.37 -13.74 -16.92
C VAL A 33 49.98 -12.25 -16.72
N GLN A 34 50.95 -11.40 -16.39
CA GLN A 34 50.75 -9.96 -16.29
C GLN A 34 50.61 -9.29 -17.67
N ALA A 35 51.15 -9.85 -18.74
CA ALA A 35 50.96 -9.35 -20.10
C ALA A 35 49.67 -9.88 -20.77
N ALA A 36 49.21 -11.08 -20.41
CA ALA A 36 48.04 -11.73 -21.01
C ALA A 36 46.71 -11.02 -20.69
N SER A 37 45.78 -10.91 -21.62
CA SER A 37 44.45 -10.36 -21.34
C SER A 37 43.63 -11.28 -20.40
N GLN A 38 42.62 -10.73 -19.73
CA GLN A 38 41.74 -11.52 -18.86
C GLN A 38 41.04 -12.66 -19.64
N SER A 39 40.67 -12.41 -20.88
CA SER A 39 40.03 -13.38 -21.76
C SER A 39 40.96 -14.54 -22.10
N GLU A 40 42.22 -14.26 -22.44
CA GLU A 40 43.23 -15.30 -22.73
C GLU A 40 43.51 -16.18 -21.50
N LEU A 41 43.50 -15.61 -20.30
CA LEU A 41 43.61 -16.39 -19.07
C LEU A 41 42.34 -17.20 -18.77
N ALA A 42 41.17 -16.73 -19.18
CA ALA A 42 39.90 -17.41 -18.97
C ALA A 42 39.64 -18.58 -19.94
N GLU A 43 40.39 -18.63 -21.05
CA GLU A 43 40.36 -19.74 -22.01
C GLU A 43 41.18 -20.94 -21.54
N VAL A 44 42.05 -20.77 -20.53
CA VAL A 44 42.86 -21.86 -19.98
C VAL A 44 41.98 -22.83 -19.20
N ASP A 45 42.15 -24.12 -19.48
CA ASP A 45 41.41 -25.20 -18.84
C ASP A 45 41.47 -25.11 -17.29
N GLY A 46 40.32 -24.84 -16.68
CA GLY A 46 40.18 -24.73 -15.22
C GLY A 46 40.36 -23.32 -14.64
N ILE A 47 40.57 -22.30 -15.48
CA ILE A 47 40.59 -20.88 -15.11
C ILE A 47 39.38 -20.20 -15.76
N GLY A 48 38.28 -20.05 -15.01
CA GLY A 48 37.13 -19.28 -15.53
C GLY A 48 37.32 -17.77 -15.38
N ASN A 49 36.43 -16.98 -16.01
CA ASN A 49 36.42 -15.50 -15.97
C ASN A 49 36.65 -14.90 -14.56
N ALA A 50 36.05 -15.50 -13.52
CA ALA A 50 36.18 -15.04 -12.15
C ALA A 50 37.58 -15.29 -11.53
N LEU A 51 38.23 -16.40 -11.91
CA LEU A 51 39.59 -16.70 -11.44
C LEU A 51 40.62 -15.90 -12.24
N ALA A 52 40.42 -15.74 -13.54
CA ALA A 52 41.25 -14.90 -14.41
C ALA A 52 41.29 -13.45 -13.89
N ALA A 53 40.14 -12.86 -13.56
CA ALA A 53 40.06 -11.53 -12.95
C ALA A 53 40.86 -11.42 -11.63
N ARG A 54 40.79 -12.47 -10.80
CA ARG A 54 41.49 -12.53 -9.51
C ARG A 54 43.00 -12.64 -9.68
N ILE A 55 43.45 -13.53 -10.58
CA ILE A 55 44.86 -13.67 -10.95
C ILE A 55 45.39 -12.33 -11.42
N LYS A 56 44.66 -11.65 -12.32
CA LYS A 56 45.05 -10.36 -12.88
C LYS A 56 45.13 -9.25 -11.84
N ALA A 57 44.23 -9.25 -10.86
CA ALA A 57 44.27 -8.32 -9.74
C ALA A 57 45.47 -8.56 -8.82
N ASP A 58 45.87 -9.83 -8.65
CA ASP A 58 46.97 -10.23 -7.76
C ASP A 58 48.35 -9.94 -8.38
N VAL A 59 48.51 -10.18 -9.70
CA VAL A 59 49.73 -9.80 -10.46
C VAL A 59 49.72 -8.33 -10.92
N GLY A 60 48.71 -7.54 -10.52
CA GLY A 60 48.67 -6.09 -10.70
C GLY A 60 48.42 -5.59 -12.12
N GLY A 61 47.87 -6.41 -13.02
CA GLY A 61 47.64 -6.05 -14.43
C GLY A 61 46.18 -5.78 -14.78
N LEU A 62 45.43 -5.08 -13.93
CA LEU A 62 44.00 -4.86 -14.19
C LEU A 62 43.80 -3.83 -15.30
N GLU A 63 43.67 -4.30 -16.54
CA GLU A 63 43.17 -3.53 -17.68
C GLU A 63 41.64 -3.62 -17.71
N VAL A 64 40.96 -2.54 -17.34
CA VAL A 64 39.52 -2.39 -17.53
C VAL A 64 39.30 -2.01 -18.99
N SER A 65 38.98 -2.99 -19.83
CA SER A 65 38.40 -2.74 -21.15
C SER A 65 36.90 -2.99 -21.09
N ASP A 66 36.11 -1.92 -21.21
CA ASP A 66 34.64 -1.88 -21.27
C ASP A 66 34.08 -2.49 -22.59
N GLU A 67 34.52 -3.69 -22.99
CA GLU A 67 33.99 -4.31 -24.21
C GLU A 67 34.01 -5.84 -24.13
N ALA A 68 32.98 -6.39 -23.48
CA ALA A 68 32.59 -7.78 -23.61
C ALA A 68 31.06 -7.90 -23.44
N GLU A 69 30.32 -7.28 -24.36
CA GLU A 69 28.99 -7.75 -24.69
C GLU A 69 29.15 -9.03 -25.52
N ALA A 70 28.92 -10.18 -24.88
CA ALA A 70 28.86 -11.46 -25.56
C ALA A 70 27.40 -11.78 -25.86
N GLU A 71 27.09 -11.81 -27.16
CA GLU A 71 25.82 -12.23 -27.74
C GLU A 71 25.37 -13.58 -27.18
N VAL A 72 24.17 -13.61 -26.61
CA VAL A 72 23.39 -14.83 -26.40
C VAL A 72 22.11 -14.63 -27.21
N GLU A 73 21.98 -15.39 -28.31
CA GLU A 73 20.69 -15.61 -28.97
C GLU A 73 19.77 -16.33 -27.97
N ASP A 74 18.86 -15.58 -27.34
CA ASP A 74 17.65 -16.12 -26.71
C ASP A 74 16.43 -15.52 -27.44
N GLU A 75 15.78 -16.34 -28.24
CA GLU A 75 14.56 -16.04 -29.02
C GLU A 75 13.31 -15.83 -28.13
N SER A 76 13.41 -15.10 -27.01
CA SER A 76 12.25 -14.85 -26.13
C SER A 76 12.07 -13.45 -25.53
N GLU A 77 12.93 -12.48 -25.83
CA GLU A 77 12.63 -11.08 -25.50
C GLU A 77 12.08 -10.34 -26.72
N ALA A 78 10.77 -10.53 -26.93
CA ALA A 78 9.98 -9.46 -27.51
C ALA A 78 10.02 -8.30 -26.50
N GLU A 79 10.97 -7.38 -26.68
CA GLU A 79 10.93 -6.09 -26.01
C GLU A 79 9.60 -5.42 -26.37
N PRO A 80 8.73 -5.10 -25.39
CA PRO A 80 7.68 -4.16 -25.67
C PRO A 80 8.38 -2.83 -25.95
N GLU A 81 8.11 -2.27 -27.13
CA GLU A 81 8.40 -0.87 -27.44
C GLU A 81 7.96 -0.05 -26.22
N GLU A 82 8.91 0.56 -25.51
CA GLU A 82 8.63 1.58 -24.51
C GLU A 82 8.00 2.75 -25.26
N GLU A 83 6.68 2.69 -25.44
CA GLU A 83 5.86 3.86 -25.70
C GLU A 83 6.26 4.88 -24.63
N GLU A 84 6.78 6.03 -25.07
CA GLU A 84 7.02 7.18 -24.22
C GLU A 84 5.77 7.36 -23.34
N ALA A 85 5.90 7.01 -22.06
CA ALA A 85 4.88 7.32 -21.07
C ALA A 85 4.85 8.84 -21.00
N GLU A 86 3.95 9.47 -21.77
CA GLU A 86 3.51 10.82 -21.49
C GLU A 86 3.24 10.88 -19.98
N GLU A 87 3.82 11.85 -19.29
CA GLU A 87 3.53 12.08 -17.87
C GLU A 87 2.07 12.55 -17.75
N VAL A 88 1.12 11.61 -17.88
CA VAL A 88 -0.31 11.85 -17.66
C VAL A 88 -0.53 12.07 -16.17
N GLU A 89 -1.12 13.21 -15.83
CA GLU A 89 -1.45 13.50 -14.44
C GLU A 89 -2.52 12.52 -13.95
N THR A 90 -2.23 11.75 -12.90
CA THR A 90 -3.16 10.78 -12.32
C THR A 90 -3.79 11.34 -11.04
N GLU A 91 -5.09 11.11 -10.84
CA GLU A 91 -5.81 11.50 -9.63
C GLU A 91 -6.61 10.34 -9.01
N LEU A 92 -6.81 10.39 -7.69
CA LEU A 92 -7.58 9.38 -6.96
C LEU A 92 -9.08 9.69 -7.02
N GLN A 93 -9.84 8.87 -7.75
CA GLN A 93 -11.29 8.97 -7.83
C GLN A 93 -12.01 7.84 -7.07
N PRO A 94 -13.15 8.11 -6.40
CA PRO A 94 -13.95 7.08 -5.76
C PRO A 94 -14.72 6.24 -6.81
N ARG A 95 -14.79 4.92 -6.61
CA ARG A 95 -15.65 4.05 -7.44
C ARG A 95 -17.16 4.34 -7.23
N GLY A 96 -17.93 4.19 -8.31
CA GLY A 96 -19.40 4.27 -8.32
C GLY A 96 -19.99 5.66 -8.05
N HIS A 97 -21.29 5.69 -7.72
CA HIS A 97 -22.09 6.93 -7.59
C HIS A 97 -21.90 7.65 -6.25
N ALA A 98 -20.68 8.13 -5.97
CA ALA A 98 -20.33 8.76 -4.69
C ALA A 98 -21.14 10.02 -4.36
N ASP A 99 -21.60 10.78 -5.36
CA ASP A 99 -22.32 12.04 -5.17
C ASP A 99 -23.85 11.93 -5.21
N LYS A 100 -24.40 10.74 -5.49
CA LYS A 100 -25.86 10.52 -5.55
C LYS A 100 -26.52 10.98 -4.25
N LYS A 101 -27.66 11.67 -4.36
CA LYS A 101 -28.49 12.13 -3.24
C LYS A 101 -29.81 11.36 -3.21
N PRO A 102 -30.38 11.13 -2.02
CA PRO A 102 -31.65 10.42 -1.91
C PRO A 102 -32.82 11.29 -2.35
N GLN A 103 -33.90 10.63 -2.75
CA GLN A 103 -35.21 11.24 -2.89
C GLN A 103 -35.91 11.15 -1.52
N LEU A 104 -36.17 12.29 -0.89
CA LEU A 104 -36.80 12.37 0.43
C LEU A 104 -38.14 13.09 0.35
N ASP A 105 -39.08 12.67 1.17
CA ASP A 105 -40.30 13.42 1.45
C ASP A 105 -39.99 14.71 2.24
N GLU A 106 -40.88 15.69 2.12
CA GLU A 106 -40.72 17.01 2.74
C GLU A 106 -40.60 16.91 4.27
N GLU A 107 -41.40 16.07 4.93
CA GLU A 107 -41.35 15.87 6.38
C GLU A 107 -39.99 15.32 6.84
N THR A 108 -39.47 14.29 6.15
CA THR A 108 -38.15 13.73 6.47
C THR A 108 -37.03 14.73 6.20
N ALA A 109 -37.10 15.50 5.11
CA ALA A 109 -36.12 16.52 4.78
C ALA A 109 -36.07 17.63 5.86
N GLU A 110 -37.22 18.13 6.30
CA GLU A 110 -37.33 19.10 7.39
C GLU A 110 -36.81 18.53 8.71
N ALA A 111 -37.19 17.29 9.04
CA ALA A 111 -36.72 16.61 10.25
C ALA A 111 -35.20 16.42 10.24
N LEU A 112 -34.59 16.16 9.08
CA LEU A 112 -33.15 16.02 8.90
C LEU A 112 -32.45 17.38 9.08
N ALA A 113 -33.01 18.44 8.51
CA ALA A 113 -32.53 19.80 8.69
C ALA A 113 -32.61 20.24 10.17
N GLN A 114 -33.72 19.93 10.85
CA GLN A 114 -33.89 20.17 12.29
C GLN A 114 -32.82 19.43 13.11
N LYS A 115 -32.61 18.13 12.84
CA LYS A 115 -31.59 17.30 13.51
C LYS A 115 -30.18 17.90 13.35
N ARG A 116 -29.85 18.39 12.15
CA ARG A 116 -28.55 19.02 11.86
C ARG A 116 -28.38 20.36 12.59
N ARG A 117 -29.45 21.16 12.66
CA ARG A 117 -29.45 22.47 13.33
C ARG A 117 -29.34 22.37 14.85
N GLU A 118 -30.13 21.49 15.47
CA GLU A 118 -30.20 21.37 16.93
C GLU A 118 -29.03 20.55 17.50
N GLY A 119 -28.58 19.53 16.78
CA GLY A 119 -27.52 18.64 17.23
C GLY A 119 -27.83 17.95 18.56
N LYS A 120 -26.79 17.53 19.27
CA LYS A 120 -26.91 16.93 20.60
C LYS A 120 -25.67 17.26 21.45
N PRO A 121 -25.82 17.31 22.78
CA PRO A 121 -24.68 17.34 23.68
C PRO A 121 -23.78 16.10 23.48
N GLN A 122 -22.52 16.21 23.86
CA GLN A 122 -21.55 15.11 23.71
C GLN A 122 -21.89 13.88 24.58
N PHE A 123 -22.65 14.05 25.66
CA PHE A 123 -22.99 13.00 26.62
C PHE A 123 -21.78 12.17 27.12
N ASN A 124 -20.67 12.86 27.42
CA ASN A 124 -19.53 12.23 28.05
C ASN A 124 -19.77 11.99 29.55
N ARG A 125 -19.16 10.94 30.11
CA ARG A 125 -19.19 10.67 31.56
C ARG A 125 -18.71 11.87 32.38
N GLN A 126 -19.35 12.14 33.53
CA GLN A 126 -18.89 13.21 34.42
C GLN A 126 -17.40 13.04 34.80
N ASP A 127 -16.67 14.16 34.84
CA ASP A 127 -15.27 14.22 35.26
C ASP A 127 -14.28 13.32 34.47
N HIS A 128 -14.66 12.80 33.29
CA HIS A 128 -13.75 12.01 32.43
C HIS A 128 -12.46 12.77 32.09
N HIS A 129 -12.57 14.06 31.79
CA HIS A 129 -11.44 14.95 31.50
C HIS A 129 -10.49 15.14 32.69
N LYS A 130 -10.91 14.87 33.93
CA LYS A 130 -10.07 15.05 35.12
C LYS A 130 -9.17 13.85 35.41
N LYS A 131 -9.50 12.66 34.91
CA LYS A 131 -8.80 11.41 35.24
C LYS A 131 -8.72 10.50 34.02
N LYS A 132 -7.51 10.25 33.51
CA LYS A 132 -7.23 9.36 32.36
C LYS A 132 -7.87 7.97 32.47
N ARG A 133 -7.93 7.38 33.67
CA ARG A 133 -8.60 6.08 33.92
C ARG A 133 -10.13 6.11 33.73
N THR A 134 -10.74 7.29 33.60
CA THR A 134 -12.18 7.46 33.44
C THR A 134 -12.48 7.70 31.97
N PRO A 135 -13.09 6.73 31.26
CA PRO A 135 -13.38 6.87 29.84
C PRO A 135 -14.50 7.88 29.59
N THR A 136 -14.59 8.35 28.35
CA THR A 136 -15.66 9.24 27.84
C THR A 136 -17.03 8.56 27.83
N SER A 137 -17.08 7.23 27.67
CA SER A 137 -18.31 6.42 27.64
C SER A 137 -19.27 6.77 28.79
N TRP A 138 -20.48 7.21 28.42
CA TRP A 138 -21.50 7.67 29.36
C TRP A 138 -21.77 6.66 30.48
N ARG A 139 -21.87 7.15 31.72
CA ARG A 139 -22.35 6.40 32.88
C ARG A 139 -23.24 7.31 33.70
N ARG A 140 -24.44 6.83 34.06
CA ARG A 140 -25.39 7.61 34.89
C ARG A 140 -24.70 8.03 36.19
N PRO A 141 -24.63 9.33 36.52
CA PRO A 141 -24.00 9.80 37.75
C PRO A 141 -24.83 9.35 38.96
N ARG A 142 -24.23 8.54 39.85
CA ARG A 142 -24.95 7.92 40.98
C ARG A 142 -24.74 8.62 42.32
N GLY A 143 -23.60 9.28 42.54
CA GLY A 143 -23.23 9.83 43.86
C GLY A 143 -24.19 10.89 44.40
N GLY A 144 -24.49 10.82 45.72
CA GLY A 144 -25.38 11.72 46.48
C GLY A 144 -25.21 13.21 46.17
N LEU A 145 -23.96 13.64 46.11
CA LEU A 145 -23.57 15.03 45.96
C LEU A 145 -23.08 15.35 44.53
N SER A 146 -23.29 14.44 43.56
CA SER A 146 -22.89 14.68 42.18
C SER A 146 -23.62 15.90 41.63
N LYS A 147 -22.85 16.88 41.19
CA LYS A 147 -23.34 18.16 40.66
C LYS A 147 -24.05 17.98 39.31
N GLN A 148 -23.57 17.04 38.49
CA GLN A 148 -24.25 16.65 37.25
C GLN A 148 -25.58 15.92 37.54
N ARG A 149 -25.61 15.04 38.54
CA ARG A 149 -26.85 14.33 38.94
C ARG A 149 -27.93 15.28 39.45
N ILE A 150 -27.53 16.27 40.25
CA ILE A 150 -28.42 17.33 40.76
C ILE A 150 -28.92 18.24 39.63
N GLY A 151 -28.20 18.34 38.51
CA GLY A 151 -28.56 19.16 37.35
C GLY A 151 -28.02 20.59 37.41
N ILE A 152 -26.89 20.80 38.10
CA ILE A 152 -26.26 22.13 38.17
C ILE A 152 -25.75 22.53 36.78
N LYS A 153 -26.18 23.69 36.30
CA LYS A 153 -25.77 24.28 35.01
C LYS A 153 -24.24 24.32 34.91
N GLY A 154 -23.71 23.92 33.75
CA GLY A 154 -22.26 23.85 33.49
C GLY A 154 -21.60 22.51 33.81
N LYS A 155 -22.29 21.55 34.45
CA LYS A 155 -21.77 20.18 34.66
C LYS A 155 -22.12 19.19 33.55
N GLY A 156 -22.71 19.69 32.47
CA GLY A 156 -23.19 18.91 31.35
C GLY A 156 -24.58 18.30 31.60
N PRO A 157 -25.36 18.08 30.54
CA PRO A 157 -26.69 17.49 30.65
C PRO A 157 -26.62 16.00 31.00
N LYS A 158 -27.68 15.49 31.63
CA LYS A 158 -27.88 14.06 31.85
C LYS A 158 -28.69 13.48 30.69
N VAL A 159 -28.40 12.24 30.30
CA VAL A 159 -29.17 11.56 29.25
C VAL A 159 -30.63 11.43 29.69
N GLU A 160 -31.53 11.92 28.84
CA GLU A 160 -32.99 11.90 29.02
C GLU A 160 -33.68 11.65 27.67
N ALA A 161 -34.94 11.20 27.70
CA ALA A 161 -35.70 10.90 26.48
C ALA A 161 -35.98 12.14 25.61
N GLY A 162 -35.99 13.33 26.19
CA GLY A 162 -36.18 14.60 25.47
C GLY A 162 -35.06 14.94 24.49
N TYR A 163 -33.88 14.31 24.62
CA TYR A 163 -32.76 14.50 23.69
C TYR A 163 -32.82 13.59 22.45
N ARG A 164 -33.93 12.85 22.25
CA ARG A 164 -34.11 12.03 21.06
C ARG A 164 -34.28 12.93 19.84
N THR A 165 -33.65 12.54 18.73
CA THR A 165 -33.86 13.19 17.43
C THR A 165 -35.29 12.92 16.92
N PRO A 166 -35.81 13.75 16.00
CA PRO A 166 -37.07 13.50 15.29
C PRO A 166 -37.15 12.06 14.77
N LYS A 167 -38.35 11.47 14.79
CA LYS A 167 -38.53 10.04 14.44
C LYS A 167 -38.19 9.79 12.96
N ALA A 168 -38.66 10.63 12.05
CA ALA A 168 -38.42 10.52 10.61
C ALA A 168 -36.91 10.52 10.26
N ALA A 169 -36.13 11.44 10.83
CA ALA A 169 -34.69 11.54 10.54
C ALA A 169 -33.77 10.70 11.46
N ARG A 170 -34.33 9.85 12.32
CA ARG A 170 -33.53 9.07 13.29
C ARG A 170 -32.88 7.88 12.59
N GLY A 171 -31.56 7.81 12.63
CA GLY A 171 -30.79 6.73 12.01
C GLY A 171 -30.30 7.03 10.61
N LEU A 172 -30.88 8.03 9.92
CA LEU A 172 -30.42 8.47 8.60
C LEU A 172 -28.98 9.01 8.64
N HIS A 173 -28.24 8.70 7.56
CA HIS A 173 -26.94 9.29 7.24
C HIS A 173 -27.08 10.82 7.07
N PRO A 174 -26.04 11.64 7.30
CA PRO A 174 -26.11 13.08 7.08
C PRO A 174 -26.52 13.50 5.66
N SER A 175 -26.31 12.65 4.66
CA SER A 175 -26.81 12.87 3.29
C SER A 175 -28.30 12.57 3.11
N GLY A 176 -28.92 11.90 4.08
CA GLY A 176 -30.34 11.55 4.07
C GLY A 176 -30.65 10.08 3.79
N PHE A 177 -29.69 9.29 3.30
CA PHE A 177 -29.91 7.87 3.04
C PHE A 177 -30.13 7.06 4.32
N GLU A 178 -30.95 6.02 4.20
CA GLU A 178 -30.95 4.89 5.13
C GLU A 178 -29.73 4.00 4.87
N GLU A 179 -28.95 3.71 5.90
CA GLU A 179 -27.73 2.90 5.76
C GLU A 179 -28.05 1.40 5.80
N VAL A 180 -27.74 0.68 4.73
CA VAL A 180 -27.82 -0.79 4.67
C VAL A 180 -26.43 -1.38 4.77
N ARG A 181 -26.21 -2.31 5.71
CA ARG A 181 -24.91 -2.94 5.91
C ARG A 181 -24.80 -4.23 5.11
N VAL A 182 -23.79 -4.31 4.25
CA VAL A 182 -23.61 -5.39 3.26
C VAL A 182 -22.30 -6.14 3.48
N PHE A 183 -22.29 -7.44 3.22
CA PHE A 183 -21.13 -8.33 3.31
C PHE A 183 -20.79 -9.05 1.99
N ASN A 184 -21.75 -9.20 1.10
CA ASN A 184 -21.63 -9.91 -0.17
C ASN A 184 -22.57 -9.30 -1.24
N THR A 185 -22.52 -9.83 -2.46
CA THR A 185 -23.34 -9.35 -3.58
C THR A 185 -24.83 -9.67 -3.44
N ASP A 186 -25.17 -10.75 -2.74
CA ASP A 186 -26.56 -11.21 -2.57
C ASP A 186 -27.31 -10.27 -1.59
N ASP A 187 -26.60 -9.70 -0.62
CA ASP A 187 -27.16 -8.69 0.29
C ASP A 187 -27.60 -7.40 -0.45
N LEU A 188 -27.23 -7.22 -1.73
CA LEU A 188 -27.67 -6.09 -2.56
C LEU A 188 -29.09 -6.27 -3.11
N GLU A 189 -29.68 -7.46 -2.98
CA GLU A 189 -31.04 -7.72 -3.44
C GLU A 189 -32.08 -6.98 -2.60
N GLY A 190 -33.00 -6.29 -3.26
CA GLY A 190 -34.09 -5.57 -2.60
C GLY A 190 -33.73 -4.20 -2.00
N ILE A 191 -32.49 -3.72 -2.23
CA ILE A 191 -32.09 -2.36 -1.85
C ILE A 191 -32.58 -1.36 -2.91
N ASP A 192 -33.25 -0.30 -2.46
CA ASP A 192 -33.67 0.81 -3.30
C ASP A 192 -32.61 1.93 -3.29
N GLY A 193 -31.92 2.14 -4.41
CA GLY A 193 -30.83 3.11 -4.53
C GLY A 193 -31.24 4.58 -4.39
N ASP A 194 -32.54 4.89 -4.44
CA ASP A 194 -33.04 6.27 -4.29
C ASP A 194 -33.29 6.65 -2.82
N THR A 195 -33.53 5.68 -1.94
CA THR A 195 -33.80 5.91 -0.51
C THR A 195 -32.69 5.36 0.41
N GLN A 196 -32.00 4.30 -0.04
CA GLN A 196 -31.01 3.57 0.72
C GLN A 196 -29.61 3.70 0.10
N ALA A 197 -28.59 3.68 0.96
CA ALA A 197 -27.20 3.61 0.56
C ALA A 197 -26.49 2.47 1.29
N VAL A 198 -25.52 1.87 0.62
CA VAL A 198 -24.82 0.69 1.12
C VAL A 198 -23.57 1.10 1.87
N ARG A 199 -23.36 0.51 3.04
CA ARG A 199 -22.06 0.49 3.74
C ARG A 199 -21.51 -0.92 3.74
N ILE A 200 -20.42 -1.12 2.99
CA ILE A 200 -19.72 -2.40 2.93
C ILE A 200 -19.01 -2.64 4.27
N ALA A 201 -19.22 -3.80 4.87
CA ALA A 201 -18.56 -4.17 6.12
C ALA A 201 -17.03 -4.18 5.97
N SER A 202 -16.32 -3.70 6.99
CA SER A 202 -14.85 -3.64 6.99
C SER A 202 -14.16 -5.00 6.90
N SER A 203 -14.84 -6.09 7.23
CA SER A 203 -14.33 -7.46 7.12
C SER A 203 -14.31 -7.99 5.68
N VAL A 204 -14.91 -7.28 4.72
CA VAL A 204 -14.95 -7.67 3.31
C VAL A 204 -13.64 -7.25 2.64
N GLY A 205 -12.88 -8.23 2.13
CA GLY A 205 -11.61 -7.96 1.44
C GLY A 205 -11.78 -7.39 0.03
N ALA A 206 -10.70 -6.79 -0.49
CA ALA A 206 -10.70 -6.03 -1.76
C ALA A 206 -11.33 -6.77 -2.94
N ARG A 207 -10.96 -8.04 -3.18
CA ARG A 207 -11.54 -8.86 -4.27
C ARG A 207 -13.06 -8.95 -4.23
N LYS A 208 -13.65 -9.06 -3.04
CA LYS A 208 -15.12 -9.12 -2.91
C LYS A 208 -15.72 -7.71 -2.94
N ARG A 209 -15.02 -6.71 -2.40
CA ARG A 209 -15.46 -5.30 -2.47
C ARG A 209 -15.62 -4.83 -3.90
N GLU A 210 -14.65 -5.14 -4.76
CA GLU A 210 -14.70 -4.80 -6.18
C GLU A 210 -16.01 -5.25 -6.85
N ARG A 211 -16.36 -6.53 -6.69
CA ARG A 211 -17.61 -7.09 -7.23
C ARG A 211 -18.87 -6.46 -6.64
N ILE A 212 -18.82 -6.08 -5.37
CA ILE A 212 -19.95 -5.40 -4.70
C ILE A 212 -20.07 -3.99 -5.25
N GLU A 213 -18.96 -3.27 -5.44
CA GLU A 213 -18.94 -1.89 -5.92
C GLU A 213 -19.42 -1.80 -7.38
N GLU A 214 -18.94 -2.68 -8.26
CA GLU A 214 -19.42 -2.82 -9.64
C GLU A 214 -20.92 -3.11 -9.69
N ALA A 215 -21.40 -4.12 -8.93
CA ALA A 215 -22.82 -4.43 -8.87
C ALA A 215 -23.68 -3.31 -8.25
N CYS A 216 -23.12 -2.49 -7.36
CA CYS A 216 -23.80 -1.30 -6.84
C CYS A 216 -23.89 -0.20 -7.91
N GLU A 217 -22.82 0.00 -8.69
CA GLU A 217 -22.76 0.99 -9.75
C GLU A 217 -23.79 0.72 -10.85
N ASP A 218 -23.88 -0.53 -11.29
CA ASP A 218 -24.88 -1.00 -12.27
C ASP A 218 -26.32 -0.77 -11.81
N ARG A 219 -26.56 -0.86 -10.50
CA ARG A 219 -27.89 -0.66 -9.87
C ARG A 219 -28.12 0.78 -9.41
N GLU A 220 -27.20 1.69 -9.71
CA GLU A 220 -27.21 3.09 -9.27
C GLU A 220 -27.34 3.25 -7.74
N ILE A 221 -26.75 2.34 -6.98
CA ILE A 221 -26.74 2.35 -5.51
C ILE A 221 -25.46 3.04 -5.03
N ARG A 222 -25.61 4.03 -4.14
CA ARG A 222 -24.46 4.72 -3.55
C ARG A 222 -23.75 3.85 -2.51
N VAL A 223 -22.43 3.69 -2.65
CA VAL A 223 -21.56 3.12 -1.63
C VAL A 223 -21.01 4.23 -0.72
N LEU A 224 -21.25 4.14 0.59
CA LEU A 224 -20.85 5.17 1.57
C LEU A 224 -19.35 5.13 1.90
N ASN A 225 -18.70 4.00 1.68
CA ASN A 225 -17.27 3.79 1.92
C ASN A 225 -16.61 3.19 0.68
N PRO A 226 -16.49 3.96 -0.42
CA PRO A 226 -15.95 3.48 -1.68
C PRO A 226 -14.45 3.23 -1.63
N THR A 227 -13.96 2.37 -2.51
CA THR A 227 -12.55 2.23 -2.84
C THR A 227 -12.14 3.36 -3.79
N TYR A 228 -10.97 3.97 -3.56
CA TYR A 228 -10.40 4.99 -4.45
C TYR A 228 -9.43 4.32 -5.43
N VAL A 229 -9.51 4.69 -6.70
CA VAL A 229 -8.65 4.20 -7.78
C VAL A 229 -7.95 5.37 -8.46
N GLU A 230 -6.73 5.14 -8.93
CA GLU A 230 -5.97 6.09 -9.74
C GLU A 230 -6.55 6.10 -11.15
N VAL A 231 -6.90 7.29 -11.64
CA VAL A 231 -7.45 7.52 -12.97
C VAL A 231 -6.60 8.58 -13.65
N GLU A 232 -6.25 8.36 -14.91
CA GLU A 232 -5.53 9.32 -15.74
C GLU A 232 -6.46 10.48 -16.09
N VAL A 233 -5.94 11.71 -15.96
CA VAL A 233 -6.67 12.94 -16.27
C VAL A 233 -5.92 13.67 -17.37
N ASP A 234 -6.59 13.85 -18.51
CA ASP A 234 -6.10 14.72 -19.56
C ASP A 234 -6.25 16.19 -19.11
N ASN A 235 -5.13 16.92 -19.08
CA ASN A 235 -5.08 18.35 -18.73
C ASN A 235 -5.33 19.26 -19.94
#